data_AF-A0A2H9I2K7-F1
#
_entry.id   AF-A0A2H9I2K7-F1
#
_cell.length_a   1.000
_cell.length_b   1.000
_cell.length_c   1.000
_cell.angle_alpha   90.00
_cell.angle_beta   90.00
_cell.angle_gamma   90.00
#
_symmetry.space_group_name_H-M   'P 1'
#
loop_
_entity.id
_entity.type
_entity.pdbx_description
1 polymer ?
#
loop_
_entity_poly.entity_id
_entity_poly.type
_entity_poly.pdbx_seq_one_letter_code
_entity_poly.pdbx_strand_id
1 'polypeptide(L)'
;MKRIELKSIEDLVLLASTSPFGSAIQHFENEDGENIYFMFGGTRGETYIFYVKSEKINNKFINLDTTQNKIVYSDKPIIDPKFKVIPIIEVEKQDLFKDLL
;
A
#
# COMPACT_ATOMS: atom_id res chain seq x y z
N MET A 1 15.42 9.50 5.53
CA MET A 1 14.51 8.39 5.17
C MET A 1 14.54 8.24 3.67
N LYS A 2 14.75 7.02 3.15
CA LYS A 2 14.86 6.76 1.71
C LYS A 2 13.48 6.43 1.14
N ARG A 3 13.25 6.75 -0.13
CA ARG A 3 11.98 6.51 -0.84
C ARG A 3 12.24 5.63 -2.05
N ILE A 4 11.33 4.70 -2.33
CA ILE A 4 11.38 3.79 -3.48
C ILE A 4 10.01 3.86 -4.16
N GLU A 5 9.99 4.39 -5.37
CA GLU A 5 8.79 4.39 -6.22
C GLU A 5 8.67 3.05 -6.93
N LEU A 6 7.51 2.42 -6.82
CA LEU A 6 7.17 1.17 -7.47
C LEU A 6 6.45 1.43 -8.79
N LYS A 7 6.47 0.45 -9.69
CA LYS A 7 5.84 0.60 -11.01
C LYS A 7 4.33 0.50 -10.95
N SER A 8 3.80 -0.28 -10.01
CA SER A 8 2.36 -0.53 -9.93
C SER A 8 1.87 -0.86 -8.52
N ILE A 9 0.55 -0.84 -8.35
CA ILE A 9 -0.09 -1.21 -7.08
C ILE A 9 0.12 -2.70 -6.76
N GLU A 10 0.23 -3.55 -7.78
CA GLU A 10 0.52 -4.98 -7.64
C GLU A 10 1.86 -5.21 -6.95
N ASP A 11 2.91 -4.46 -7.33
CA ASP A 11 4.23 -4.54 -6.68
C ASP A 11 4.14 -4.14 -5.20
N LEU A 12 3.39 -3.08 -4.89
CA LEU A 12 3.18 -2.63 -3.50
C LEU A 12 2.42 -3.68 -2.69
N VAL A 13 1.39 -4.29 -3.27
CA VAL A 13 0.56 -5.32 -2.65
C VAL A 13 1.35 -6.59 -2.40
N LEU A 14 2.20 -7.00 -3.34
CA LEU A 14 3.10 -8.14 -3.17
C LEU A 14 4.09 -7.90 -2.03
N LEU A 15 4.71 -6.72 -1.96
CA LEU A 15 5.57 -6.33 -0.84
C LEU A 15 4.80 -6.34 0.49
N ALA A 16 3.59 -5.77 0.52
CA ALA A 16 2.76 -5.73 1.71
C ALA A 16 2.41 -7.14 2.21
N SER A 17 2.12 -8.07 1.29
CA SER A 17 1.73 -9.45 1.58
C SER A 17 2.86 -10.34 2.11
N THR A 18 4.11 -10.01 1.75
CA THR A 18 5.32 -10.76 2.13
C THR A 18 5.99 -10.19 3.38
N SER A 19 5.57 -9.00 3.82
CA SER A 19 6.09 -8.36 5.02
C SER A 19 5.79 -9.19 6.27
N PRO A 20 6.80 -9.46 7.10
CA PRO A 20 6.63 -10.25 8.32
C PRO A 20 5.78 -9.55 9.39
N PHE A 21 5.54 -8.23 9.27
CA PHE A 21 4.82 -7.44 10.26
C PHE A 21 3.35 -7.18 9.90
N GLY A 22 2.85 -7.72 8.79
CA GLY A 22 1.48 -7.47 8.33
C GLY A 22 1.29 -6.00 7.98
N SER A 23 1.65 -5.63 6.75
CA SER A 23 1.62 -4.23 6.34
C SER A 23 0.22 -3.83 5.92
N ALA A 24 -0.28 -2.76 6.53
CA ALA A 24 -1.30 -1.94 5.91
C ALA A 24 -0.68 -1.13 4.77
N ILE A 25 -1.45 -0.89 3.72
CA ILE A 25 -1.13 0.14 2.73
C ILE A 25 -1.81 1.42 3.19
N GLN A 26 -1.07 2.52 3.22
CA GLN A 26 -1.59 3.84 3.52
C GLN A 26 -1.91 4.57 2.23
N HIS A 27 -2.98 5.35 2.23
CA HIS A 27 -3.41 6.18 1.11
C HIS A 27 -3.41 7.66 1.53
N PHE A 28 -2.83 8.51 0.69
CA PHE A 28 -2.84 9.96 0.85
C PHE A 28 -3.06 10.63 -0.51
N GLU A 29 -3.96 11.60 -0.56
CA GLU A 29 -4.16 12.47 -1.73
C GLU A 29 -3.31 13.73 -1.54
N ASN A 30 -2.37 14.03 -2.46
CA ASN A 30 -1.54 15.23 -2.36
C ASN A 30 -2.31 16.49 -2.82
N GLU A 31 -1.66 17.65 -2.72
CA GLU A 31 -2.28 18.95 -3.09
C GLU A 31 -2.63 19.03 -4.58
N ASP A 32 -1.96 18.24 -5.43
CA ASP A 32 -2.23 18.13 -6.87
C ASP A 32 -3.37 17.14 -7.20
N GLY A 33 -3.95 16.47 -6.21
CA GLY A 33 -5.00 15.47 -6.38
C GLY A 33 -4.51 14.08 -6.80
N GLU A 34 -3.20 13.82 -6.75
CA GLU A 34 -2.62 12.51 -7.01
C GLU A 34 -2.82 11.58 -5.80
N ASN A 35 -3.27 10.35 -6.06
CA ASN A 35 -3.49 9.35 -5.02
C ASN A 35 -2.20 8.54 -4.83
N ILE A 36 -1.60 8.66 -3.65
CA ILE A 36 -0.33 8.04 -3.28
C ILE A 36 -0.61 6.91 -2.31
N TYR A 37 -0.21 5.69 -2.71
CA TYR A 37 -0.28 4.51 -1.86
C TYR A 37 1.12 4.16 -1.37
N PHE A 38 1.29 3.91 -0.08
CA PHE A 38 2.61 3.64 0.48
C PHE A 38 2.59 2.70 1.68
N MET A 39 3.75 2.10 1.94
CA MET A 39 4.01 1.35 3.16
C MET A 39 5.43 1.61 3.65
N PHE A 40 5.63 1.45 4.96
CA PHE A 40 6.96 1.45 5.54
C PHE A 40 7.59 0.08 5.43
N GLY A 41 8.88 0.07 5.12
CA GLY A 41 9.71 -1.12 5.27
C GLY A 41 11.13 -0.74 5.64
N GLY A 42 12.01 -1.72 5.65
CA GLY A 42 13.43 -1.51 5.86
C GLY A 42 14.08 -2.53 6.77
N THR A 43 15.27 -2.17 7.23
CA THR A 43 16.12 -3.00 8.08
C THR A 43 16.22 -2.38 9.46
N ARG A 44 16.97 -3.02 10.38
CA ARG A 44 17.22 -2.46 11.73
C ARG A 44 17.89 -1.08 11.71
N GLY A 45 18.62 -0.74 10.65
CA GLY A 45 19.38 0.51 10.57
C GLY A 45 18.80 1.56 9.62
N GLU A 46 17.83 1.18 8.78
CA GLU A 46 17.32 2.07 7.73
C GLU A 46 15.83 1.85 7.47
N THR A 47 15.09 2.95 7.40
CA THR A 47 13.68 2.98 7.03
C THR A 47 13.50 3.47 5.59
N TYR A 48 12.69 2.73 4.85
CA TYR A 48 12.31 2.99 3.48
C TYR A 48 10.80 3.22 3.40
N ILE A 49 10.39 4.17 2.57
CA ILE A 49 9.00 4.29 2.11
C ILE A 49 8.92 3.69 0.72
N PHE A 50 8.14 2.63 0.57
CA PHE A 50 7.74 2.12 -0.73
C PHE A 50 6.43 2.79 -1.11
N TYR A 51 6.36 3.40 -2.29
CA TYR A 51 5.14 4.10 -2.73
C TYR A 51 4.85 3.89 -4.20
N VAL A 52 3.61 4.14 -4.59
CA VAL A 52 3.15 4.19 -5.98
C VAL A 52 2.07 5.25 -6.11
N LYS A 53 2.07 5.96 -7.24
CA LYS A 53 0.95 6.81 -7.66
C LYS A 53 -0.03 5.97 -8.48
N SER A 54 -1.31 6.01 -8.15
CA SER A 54 -2.32 5.20 -8.84
C SER A 54 -3.67 5.91 -8.92
N GLU A 55 -4.61 5.29 -9.61
CA GLU A 55 -6.02 5.70 -9.52
C GLU A 55 -6.57 5.43 -8.12
N LYS A 56 -7.60 6.19 -7.74
CA LYS A 56 -8.23 6.07 -6.43
C LYS A 56 -8.94 4.72 -6.27
N ILE A 57 -8.50 3.95 -5.29
CA ILE A 57 -9.16 2.73 -4.82
C ILE A 57 -10.25 3.13 -3.83
N ASN A 58 -11.51 3.00 -4.23
CA ASN A 58 -12.67 3.40 -3.40
C ASN A 58 -13.02 2.40 -2.29
N ASN A 59 -12.30 1.28 -2.21
CA ASN A 59 -12.56 0.19 -1.27
C ASN A 59 -11.56 0.19 -0.12
N LYS A 60 -11.96 -0.37 1.02
CA LYS A 60 -11.14 -0.38 2.25
C LYS A 60 -10.11 -1.50 2.32
N PHE A 61 -10.24 -2.53 1.49
CA PHE A 61 -9.37 -3.70 1.52
C PHE A 61 -8.92 -4.09 0.11
N ILE A 62 -7.65 -4.45 0.03
CA ILE A 62 -7.05 -5.17 -1.09
C ILE A 62 -6.89 -6.62 -0.66
N ASN A 63 -7.46 -7.54 -1.43
CA ASN A 63 -7.37 -8.97 -1.17
C ASN A 63 -6.56 -9.61 -2.30
N LEU A 64 -5.34 -10.04 -1.99
CA LEU A 64 -4.49 -10.74 -2.96
C LEU A 64 -4.84 -12.23 -2.93
N ASP A 65 -5.42 -12.75 -4.01
CA ASP A 65 -5.53 -14.19 -4.24
C ASP A 65 -4.13 -14.72 -4.56
N THR A 66 -3.53 -15.42 -3.61
CA THR A 66 -2.17 -15.95 -3.73
C THR A 66 -2.06 -17.15 -4.67
N THR A 67 -3.18 -17.76 -5.05
CA THR A 67 -3.21 -18.90 -5.99
C THR A 67 -3.21 -18.45 -7.45
N GLN A 68 -3.75 -17.25 -7.72
CA GLN A 68 -3.87 -16.68 -9.06
C GLN A 68 -3.04 -15.41 -9.27
N ASN A 69 -2.40 -14.91 -8.20
CA ASN A 69 -1.74 -13.61 -8.16
C ASN A 69 -2.66 -12.47 -8.64
N LYS A 70 -3.90 -12.47 -8.14
CA LYS A 70 -4.95 -11.53 -8.58
C LYS A 70 -5.43 -10.66 -7.42
N ILE A 71 -5.58 -9.37 -7.68
CA ILE A 71 -6.14 -8.42 -6.72
C ILE A 71 -7.67 -8.38 -6.82
N VAL A 72 -8.33 -8.38 -5.66
CA VAL A 72 -9.76 -8.13 -5.49
C VAL A 72 -9.95 -7.01 -4.46
N TYR A 73 -10.64 -5.96 -4.86
CA TYR A 73 -10.99 -4.84 -3.97
C TYR A 73 -12.34 -5.06 -3.30
N SER A 74 -12.46 -4.71 -2.02
CA SER A 74 -13.71 -4.84 -1.27
C SER A 74 -13.78 -3.93 -0.04
N ASP A 75 -14.99 -3.65 0.44
CA ASP A 75 -15.19 -2.89 1.69
C ASP A 75 -15.08 -3.74 2.95
N LYS A 76 -14.98 -5.06 2.77
CA LYS A 76 -14.87 -6.05 3.86
C LYS A 76 -13.71 -7.00 3.57
N PRO A 77 -12.97 -7.45 4.58
CA PRO A 77 -11.91 -8.41 4.39
C PRO A 77 -12.49 -9.76 3.91
N ILE A 78 -11.83 -10.40 2.94
CA ILE A 78 -12.18 -11.76 2.54
C ILE A 78 -11.51 -12.75 3.51
N ILE A 79 -12.31 -13.47 4.28
CA ILE A 79 -11.83 -14.45 5.26
C ILE A 79 -11.74 -15.82 4.59
N ASP A 80 -10.65 -16.05 3.86
CA ASP A 80 -10.33 -17.32 3.22
C ASP A 80 -8.80 -17.49 3.16
N PRO A 81 -8.25 -18.68 3.48
CA PRO A 81 -6.80 -18.93 3.52
C PRO A 81 -6.03 -18.59 2.24
N LYS A 82 -6.69 -18.61 1.07
CA LYS A 82 -6.04 -18.29 -0.22
C LYS A 82 -5.82 -16.79 -0.40
N PHE A 83 -6.51 -15.96 0.37
CA PHE A 83 -6.40 -14.51 0.31
C PHE A 83 -5.47 -13.95 1.38
N LYS A 84 -4.57 -13.07 0.95
CA LYS A 84 -3.88 -12.14 1.85
C LYS A 84 -4.65 -10.83 1.87
N VAL A 85 -5.21 -10.50 3.03
CA VAL A 85 -5.98 -9.28 3.26
C VAL A 85 -5.03 -8.16 3.66
N ILE A 86 -5.08 -7.05 2.91
CA ILE A 86 -4.30 -5.85 3.16
C ILE A 86 -5.27 -4.67 3.30
N PRO A 87 -5.38 -4.06 4.49
CA PRO A 87 -6.22 -2.88 4.66
C PRO A 87 -5.59 -1.66 3.99
N ILE A 88 -6.45 -0.79 3.45
CA ILE A 88 -6.10 0.56 3.03
C ILE A 88 -6.45 1.52 4.18
N ILE A 89 -5.45 2.27 4.65
CA ILE A 89 -5.58 3.25 5.72
C ILE A 89 -5.53 4.65 5.11
N GLU A 90 -6.64 5.37 5.19
CA GLU A 90 -6.75 6.76 4.74
C GLU A 90 -5.97 7.67 5.69
N VAL A 91 -5.03 8.44 5.13
CA VAL A 91 -4.18 9.37 5.87
C VAL A 91 -4.68 10.79 5.64
N GLU A 92 -5.07 11.46 6.71
CA GLU A 92 -5.50 12.87 6.66
C GLU A 92 -4.33 13.85 6.54
N LYS A 93 -3.21 13.54 7.21
CA LYS A 93 -2.02 14.42 7.24
C LYS A 93 -0.75 13.61 7.44
N GLN A 94 0.32 14.02 6.76
CA GLN A 94 1.66 13.44 6.88
C GLN A 94 2.75 14.50 6.60
N ASP A 95 3.97 14.28 7.08
CA ASP A 95 5.16 15.14 6.87
C ASP A 95 6.35 14.40 6.19
N LEU A 96 6.08 13.23 5.64
CA LEU A 96 7.02 12.28 5.05
C LEU A 96 7.40 12.65 3.61
N PHE A 97 6.42 13.16 2.86
CA PHE A 97 6.53 13.54 1.45
C PHE A 97 6.63 15.06 1.35
N LYS A 98 7.78 15.63 1.75
CA LYS A 98 8.03 17.07 1.64
C LYS A 98 8.22 17.58 0.21
N ASP A 99 8.47 16.67 -0.75
CA ASP A 99 8.92 17.00 -2.12
C ASP A 99 8.09 16.31 -3.24
N LEU A 100 6.86 15.86 -2.93
CA LEU A 100 5.88 15.37 -3.93
C LEU A 100 4.78 16.41 -4.21
N LEU A 101 5.11 17.68 -3.92
CA LEU A 101 4.38 18.91 -4.19
C LEU A 101 5.13 19.68 -5.27
#